data_AF-A0A7Y4ZEW5-F1
#
_entry.id   AF-A0A7Y4ZEW5-F1
#
_cell.length_a   1.000
_cell.length_b   1.000
_cell.length_c   1.000
_cell.angle_alpha   90.00
_cell.angle_beta   90.00
_cell.angle_gamma   90.00
#
_symmetry.space_group_name_H-M   'P 1'
#
loop_
_entity.id
_entity.type
_entity.pdbx_description
1 polymer ?
#
loop_
_entity_poly.entity_id
_entity_poly.type
_entity_poly.pdbx_seq_one_letter_code
_entity_poly.pdbx_strand_id
1 'polypeptide(L)'
;MENRLLTQLKSGGIGRLINITQTLFVSLLRIWSIPIVLLLSLASGFTTFYGMSYFITPWIALIITVAIQSIIVICSFELAGIHLKANRLRYSSVLASLIIAFVASMSFSYFKFYEISEHGTIRIERINEVGNQVDEYLKKLVVVKSSLLAQQKQELEKLAKEMSQAYFGTHPDIPPQYKNEVGEGPVWKHVNAIYQEKKAQLAQLEQQFGLVDQSTAALQTGLNKLDSDLAHSEQAYQEVSQGLHKVQLEFNQLTAKYRTDLPSAPILMTYSQFTETVKPSVNNLPKFTLFPLIIAGMVDFFTVLLSYRLEFSAPGPLTEREEELVFECLKQFSEFRINENDAVEIIIEKSDIERARHYVDWPRMFAVGLLLSRGFLRKVDERRVEFAPNLYPLIAEKMGDKLQKIKAQTAMQNSTLNG
;
A
#
# COMPACT_ATOMS: atom_id res chain seq x y z
N MET A 1 61.60 29.08 -3.12
CA MET A 1 60.89 28.41 -4.24
C MET A 1 59.64 27.64 -3.79
N GLU A 2 59.49 27.29 -2.51
CA GLU A 2 58.32 26.53 -2.00
C GLU A 2 57.05 27.37 -1.77
N ASN A 3 57.16 28.68 -1.52
CA ASN A 3 55.99 29.52 -1.23
C ASN A 3 55.13 29.88 -2.45
N ARG A 4 55.61 29.69 -3.69
CA ARG A 4 54.79 29.91 -4.91
C ARG A 4 53.89 28.71 -5.26
N LEU A 5 54.31 27.50 -4.91
CA LEU A 5 53.51 26.29 -5.11
C LEU A 5 52.35 26.21 -4.11
N LEU A 6 52.57 26.65 -2.87
CA LEU A 6 51.53 26.68 -1.83
C LEU A 6 50.45 27.75 -2.08
N THR A 7 50.78 28.88 -2.73
CA THR A 7 49.77 29.89 -3.10
C THR A 7 48.95 29.51 -4.33
N GLN A 8 49.45 28.67 -5.23
CA GLN A 8 48.66 28.18 -6.38
C GLN A 8 47.70 27.04 -6.02
N LEU A 9 47.95 26.31 -4.94
CA LEU A 9 47.05 25.26 -4.44
C LEU A 9 45.86 25.81 -3.62
N LYS A 10 45.94 27.06 -3.14
CA LYS A 10 44.99 27.58 -2.12
C LYS A 10 43.72 28.23 -2.66
N SER A 11 43.58 28.47 -3.96
CA SER A 11 42.39 29.14 -4.53
C SER A 11 41.63 28.35 -5.60
N GLY A 12 42.07 27.15 -5.99
CA GLY A 12 41.37 26.33 -7.01
C GLY A 12 41.19 24.85 -6.67
N GLY A 13 41.95 24.28 -5.72
CA GLY A 13 42.00 22.82 -5.51
C GLY A 13 40.79 22.21 -4.79
N ILE A 14 40.27 22.86 -3.75
CA ILE A 14 39.13 22.32 -2.97
C ILE A 14 37.82 22.49 -3.74
N GLY A 15 37.63 23.65 -4.40
CA GLY A 15 36.48 23.87 -5.28
C GLY A 15 36.45 22.89 -6.46
N ARG A 16 37.61 22.62 -7.07
CA ARG A 16 37.75 21.61 -8.12
C ARG A 16 37.48 20.18 -7.60
N LEU A 17 37.95 19.82 -6.41
CA LEU A 17 37.65 18.51 -5.79
C LEU A 17 36.16 18.33 -5.44
N ILE A 18 35.53 19.37 -4.89
CA ILE A 18 34.07 19.37 -4.63
C ILE A 18 33.31 19.27 -5.94
N ASN A 19 33.71 20.01 -6.97
CA ASN A 19 33.09 19.95 -8.28
C ASN A 19 33.27 18.56 -8.92
N ILE A 20 34.46 17.96 -8.85
CA ILE A 20 34.71 16.59 -9.32
C ILE A 20 33.85 15.58 -8.57
N THR A 21 33.75 15.70 -7.24
CA THR A 21 32.98 14.76 -6.41
C THR A 21 31.49 14.90 -6.67
N GLN A 22 30.98 16.14 -6.78
CA GLN A 22 29.61 16.44 -7.15
C GLN A 22 29.29 15.95 -8.57
N THR A 23 30.20 16.13 -9.52
CA THR A 23 30.00 15.71 -10.91
C THR A 23 30.08 14.19 -11.06
N LEU A 24 30.98 13.51 -10.33
CA LEU A 24 31.03 12.06 -10.27
C LEU A 24 29.77 11.49 -9.58
N PHE A 25 29.31 12.11 -8.50
CA PHE A 25 28.09 11.71 -7.81
C PHE A 25 26.86 11.90 -8.71
N VAL A 26 26.76 13.01 -9.44
CA VAL A 26 25.69 13.27 -10.42
C VAL A 26 25.76 12.29 -11.60
N SER A 27 26.96 11.99 -12.10
CA SER A 27 27.15 11.01 -13.18
C SER A 27 26.81 9.59 -12.73
N LEU A 28 27.18 9.21 -11.50
CA LEU A 28 26.83 7.92 -10.91
C LEU A 28 25.31 7.84 -10.68
N LEU A 29 24.70 8.89 -10.12
CA LEU A 29 23.24 9.00 -9.99
C LEU A 29 22.54 8.86 -11.33
N ARG A 30 23.08 9.43 -12.41
CA ARG A 30 22.52 9.29 -13.76
C ARG A 30 22.51 7.83 -14.22
N ILE A 31 23.63 7.12 -14.07
CA ILE A 31 23.75 5.70 -14.43
C ILE A 31 22.77 4.85 -13.63
N TRP A 32 22.57 5.15 -12.34
CA TRP A 32 21.65 4.42 -11.48
C TRP A 32 20.19 4.86 -11.63
N SER A 33 19.92 6.10 -12.01
CA SER A 33 18.55 6.62 -12.13
C SER A 33 17.77 5.95 -13.27
N ILE A 34 18.41 5.53 -14.37
CA ILE A 34 17.75 4.78 -15.45
C ILE A 34 17.18 3.44 -14.94
N PRO A 35 17.99 2.53 -14.35
CA PRO A 35 17.46 1.27 -13.82
C PRO A 35 16.50 1.49 -12.64
N ILE A 36 16.70 2.53 -11.82
CA ILE A 36 15.76 2.87 -10.73
C ILE A 36 14.40 3.28 -11.31
N VAL A 37 14.36 4.15 -12.31
CA VAL A 37 13.11 4.58 -12.98
C VAL A 37 12.41 3.39 -13.62
N LEU A 38 13.16 2.49 -14.29
CA LEU A 38 12.59 1.27 -14.87
C LEU A 38 12.00 0.35 -13.80
N LEU A 39 12.72 0.14 -12.69
CA LEU A 39 12.23 -0.68 -11.57
C LEU A 39 11.02 -0.06 -10.89
N LEU A 40 11.00 1.26 -10.68
CA LEU A 40 9.86 1.97 -10.11
C LEU A 40 8.64 1.93 -11.04
N SER A 41 8.84 2.12 -12.34
CA SER A 41 7.76 1.99 -13.34
C SER A 41 7.24 0.55 -13.42
N LEU A 42 8.11 -0.45 -13.29
CA LEU A 42 7.69 -1.85 -13.24
C LEU A 42 6.94 -2.18 -11.95
N ALA A 43 7.37 -1.65 -10.81
CA ALA A 43 6.70 -1.80 -9.53
C ALA A 43 5.32 -1.11 -9.50
N SER A 44 5.23 0.13 -10.01
CA SER A 44 3.97 0.85 -10.16
C SER A 44 3.05 0.18 -11.19
N GLY A 45 3.63 -0.29 -12.30
CA GLY A 45 2.92 -1.09 -13.30
C GLY A 45 2.33 -2.36 -12.67
N PHE A 46 3.09 -3.05 -11.83
CA PHE A 46 2.62 -4.23 -11.11
C PHE A 46 1.40 -3.90 -10.22
N THR A 47 1.47 -2.85 -9.39
CA THR A 47 0.33 -2.51 -8.51
C THR A 47 -0.89 -2.03 -9.29
N THR A 48 -0.68 -1.28 -10.37
CA THR A 48 -1.74 -0.80 -11.27
C THR A 48 -2.41 -1.96 -12.01
N PHE A 49 -1.63 -2.91 -12.53
CA PHE A 49 -2.10 -4.11 -13.21
C PHE A 49 -2.99 -4.96 -12.30
N TYR A 50 -2.49 -5.27 -11.09
CA TYR A 50 -3.27 -6.07 -10.14
C TYR A 50 -4.53 -5.35 -9.68
N GLY A 51 -4.45 -4.04 -9.40
CA GLY A 51 -5.61 -3.22 -9.05
C GLY A 51 -6.67 -3.18 -10.16
N MET A 52 -6.24 -3.10 -11.42
CA MET A 52 -7.14 -3.09 -12.57
C MET A 52 -7.73 -4.48 -12.87
N SER A 53 -6.99 -5.55 -12.58
CA SER A 53 -7.43 -6.93 -12.79
C SER A 53 -8.65 -7.34 -11.94
N TYR A 54 -8.98 -6.57 -10.89
CA TYR A 54 -10.24 -6.75 -10.16
C TYR A 54 -11.48 -6.43 -11.00
N PHE A 55 -11.37 -5.55 -12.01
CA PHE A 55 -12.51 -5.03 -12.77
C PHE A 55 -12.54 -5.54 -14.22
N ILE A 56 -11.39 -5.86 -14.79
CA ILE A 56 -11.24 -6.19 -16.22
C ILE A 56 -10.40 -7.46 -16.37
N THR A 57 -10.64 -8.20 -17.45
CA THR A 57 -9.85 -9.38 -17.84
C THR A 57 -8.33 -9.08 -17.82
N PRO A 58 -7.49 -9.97 -17.24
CA PRO A 58 -6.07 -9.69 -17.02
C PRO A 58 -5.30 -9.24 -18.26
N TRP A 59 -5.56 -9.80 -19.45
CA TRP A 59 -4.83 -9.42 -20.65
C TRP A 59 -5.10 -7.96 -21.09
N ILE A 60 -6.34 -7.46 -20.92
CA ILE A 60 -6.68 -6.06 -21.22
C ILE A 60 -6.03 -5.15 -20.19
N ALA A 61 -6.07 -5.54 -18.91
CA ALA A 61 -5.44 -4.80 -17.82
C ALA A 61 -3.93 -4.64 -18.06
N LEU A 62 -3.26 -5.67 -18.59
CA LEU A 62 -1.83 -5.61 -18.94
C LEU A 62 -1.55 -4.55 -20.02
N ILE A 63 -2.32 -4.56 -21.11
CA ILE A 63 -2.14 -3.62 -22.23
C ILE A 63 -2.35 -2.17 -21.75
N ILE A 64 -3.41 -1.92 -21.01
CA ILE A 64 -3.72 -0.58 -20.49
C ILE A 64 -2.63 -0.12 -19.50
N THR A 65 -2.15 -1.02 -18.64
CA THR A 65 -1.09 -0.70 -17.68
C THR A 65 0.20 -0.29 -18.39
N VAL A 66 0.62 -1.06 -19.41
CA VAL A 66 1.80 -0.72 -20.22
C VAL A 66 1.60 0.66 -20.88
N ALA A 67 0.40 0.96 -21.38
CA ALA A 67 0.11 2.26 -21.97
C ALA A 67 0.20 3.41 -20.93
N ILE A 68 -0.41 3.26 -19.76
CA ILE A 68 -0.37 4.27 -18.68
C ILE A 68 1.07 4.53 -18.24
N GLN A 69 1.84 3.48 -17.95
CA GLN A 69 3.24 3.61 -17.51
C GLN A 69 4.12 4.24 -18.60
N SER A 70 3.91 3.86 -19.87
CA SER A 70 4.61 4.48 -21.00
C SER A 70 4.30 5.97 -21.12
N ILE A 71 3.03 6.36 -20.96
CA ILE A 71 2.60 7.77 -20.98
C ILE A 71 3.26 8.54 -19.82
N ILE A 72 3.27 7.99 -18.60
CA ILE A 72 3.90 8.64 -17.45
C ILE A 72 5.38 8.91 -17.73
N VAL A 73 6.13 7.92 -18.23
CA VAL A 73 7.56 8.06 -18.51
C VAL A 73 7.81 9.04 -19.66
N ILE A 74 7.11 8.87 -20.79
CA ILE A 74 7.29 9.71 -21.99
C ILE A 74 6.91 11.16 -21.70
N CYS A 75 5.75 11.41 -21.08
CA CYS A 75 5.33 12.77 -20.74
C CYS A 75 6.23 13.39 -19.67
N SER A 76 6.82 12.61 -18.76
CA SER A 76 7.79 13.13 -17.79
C SER A 76 9.08 13.62 -18.47
N PHE A 77 9.58 12.88 -19.46
CA PHE A 77 10.69 13.35 -20.30
C PHE A 77 10.26 14.56 -21.13
N GLU A 78 9.17 14.48 -21.88
CA GLU A 78 8.74 15.59 -22.73
C GLU A 78 8.50 16.89 -21.94
N LEU A 79 7.97 16.80 -20.72
CA LEU A 79 7.76 17.95 -19.84
C LEU A 79 9.07 18.53 -19.28
N ALA A 80 10.12 17.73 -19.19
CA ALA A 80 11.45 18.22 -18.83
C ALA A 80 12.16 18.95 -19.98
N GLY A 81 11.88 18.55 -21.23
CA GLY A 81 12.43 19.21 -22.43
C GLY A 81 11.70 20.48 -22.87
N ILE A 82 10.43 20.68 -22.47
CA ILE A 82 9.63 21.84 -22.90
C ILE A 82 9.80 23.04 -21.95
N HIS A 83 10.15 24.19 -22.52
CA HIS A 83 10.13 25.47 -21.82
C HIS A 83 8.70 26.05 -21.77
N LEU A 84 8.17 26.24 -20.57
CA LEU A 84 6.82 26.76 -20.33
C LEU A 84 6.56 28.11 -21.03
N LYS A 85 7.56 29.00 -21.10
CA LYS A 85 7.40 30.31 -21.76
C LYS A 85 7.35 30.21 -23.28
N ALA A 86 8.19 29.36 -23.88
CA ALA A 86 8.30 29.21 -25.34
C ALA A 86 7.12 28.44 -25.97
N ASN A 87 6.52 27.47 -25.25
CA ASN A 87 5.42 26.68 -25.82
C ASN A 87 4.36 26.28 -24.77
N ARG A 88 3.54 27.27 -24.37
CA ARG A 88 2.50 27.10 -23.34
C ARG A 88 1.45 26.04 -23.68
N LEU A 89 1.00 25.99 -24.93
CA LEU A 89 -0.05 25.04 -25.35
C LEU A 89 0.46 23.61 -25.29
N ARG A 90 1.63 23.32 -25.89
CA ARG A 90 2.22 21.99 -25.82
C ARG A 90 2.51 21.57 -24.39
N TYR A 91 3.08 22.46 -23.57
CA TYR A 91 3.33 22.20 -22.15
C TYR A 91 2.05 21.83 -21.40
N SER A 92 0.97 22.60 -21.57
CA SER A 92 -0.31 22.32 -20.91
C SER A 92 -0.93 20.99 -21.34
N SER A 93 -0.82 20.62 -22.62
CA SER A 93 -1.32 19.35 -23.15
C SER A 93 -0.57 18.16 -22.56
N VAL A 94 0.77 18.24 -22.52
CA VAL A 94 1.63 17.18 -21.96
C VAL A 94 1.38 17.06 -20.45
N LEU A 95 1.28 18.17 -19.73
CA LEU A 95 0.97 18.18 -18.30
C LEU A 95 -0.40 17.58 -18.00
N ALA A 96 -1.44 17.93 -18.77
CA ALA A 96 -2.77 17.36 -18.60
C ALA A 96 -2.78 15.85 -18.84
N SER A 97 -2.11 15.38 -19.89
CA SER A 97 -1.94 13.94 -20.15
C SER A 97 -1.23 13.22 -19.00
N LEU A 98 -0.18 13.84 -18.46
CA LEU A 98 0.56 13.30 -17.31
C LEU A 98 -0.34 13.20 -16.07
N ILE A 99 -1.12 14.25 -15.76
CA ILE A 99 -2.06 14.25 -14.63
C ILE A 99 -3.11 13.15 -14.78
N ILE A 100 -3.70 13.00 -15.98
CA ILE A 100 -4.71 11.96 -16.24
C ILE A 100 -4.10 10.56 -16.04
N ALA A 101 -2.91 10.32 -16.60
CA ALA A 101 -2.23 9.04 -16.44
C ALA A 101 -1.86 8.75 -14.98
N PHE A 102 -1.39 9.78 -14.26
CA PHE A 102 -1.07 9.69 -12.84
C PHE A 102 -2.29 9.37 -11.98
N VAL A 103 -3.40 10.07 -12.19
CA VAL A 103 -4.66 9.83 -11.46
C VAL A 103 -5.18 8.42 -11.75
N ALA A 104 -5.12 7.97 -13.00
CA ALA A 104 -5.53 6.61 -13.37
C ALA A 104 -4.67 5.55 -12.67
N SER A 105 -3.34 5.69 -12.76
CA SER A 105 -2.37 4.79 -12.11
C SER A 105 -2.58 4.72 -10.59
N MET A 106 -2.70 5.88 -9.94
CA MET A 106 -2.94 6.00 -8.50
C MET A 106 -4.28 5.36 -8.09
N SER A 107 -5.35 5.57 -8.87
CA SER A 107 -6.68 5.05 -8.57
C SER A 107 -6.74 3.52 -8.64
N PHE A 108 -6.08 2.90 -9.62
CA PHE A 108 -6.04 1.44 -9.69
C PHE A 108 -5.09 0.84 -8.65
N SER A 109 -3.91 1.44 -8.46
CA SER A 109 -2.96 1.00 -7.44
C SER A 109 -3.55 1.08 -6.02
N TYR A 110 -4.40 2.08 -5.74
CA TYR A 110 -5.13 2.20 -4.47
C TYR A 110 -5.84 0.90 -4.08
N PHE A 111 -6.53 0.25 -5.01
CA PHE A 111 -7.28 -0.97 -4.72
C PHE A 111 -6.40 -2.12 -4.25
N LYS A 112 -5.19 -2.24 -4.81
CA LYS A 112 -4.23 -3.26 -4.37
C LYS A 112 -3.66 -2.94 -2.99
N PHE A 113 -3.31 -1.68 -2.73
CA PHE A 113 -2.84 -1.27 -1.41
C PHE A 113 -3.93 -1.35 -0.34
N TYR A 114 -5.18 -1.08 -0.70
CA TYR A 114 -6.34 -1.24 0.19
C TYR A 114 -6.54 -2.70 0.58
N GLU A 115 -6.46 -3.64 -0.37
CA GLU A 115 -6.52 -5.07 -0.06
C GLU A 115 -5.43 -5.46 0.96
N ILE A 116 -4.19 -5.01 0.74
CA ILE A 116 -3.06 -5.33 1.62
C ILE A 116 -3.23 -4.68 3.00
N SER A 117 -3.68 -3.43 3.08
CA SER A 117 -3.82 -2.71 4.35
C SER A 117 -4.97 -3.23 5.21
N GLU A 118 -6.12 -3.56 4.58
CA GLU A 118 -7.33 -3.96 5.31
C GLU A 118 -7.44 -5.48 5.52
N HIS A 119 -6.56 -6.28 4.93
CA HIS A 119 -6.58 -7.74 5.09
C HIS A 119 -6.59 -8.18 6.56
N GLY A 120 -5.76 -7.54 7.40
CA GLY A 120 -5.70 -7.81 8.83
C GLY A 120 -6.99 -7.40 9.56
N THR A 121 -7.45 -6.17 9.32
CA THR A 121 -8.66 -5.61 9.96
C THR A 121 -9.90 -6.45 9.66
N ILE A 122 -10.12 -6.79 8.40
CA ILE A 122 -11.31 -7.54 7.96
C ILE A 122 -11.27 -8.98 8.49
N ARG A 123 -10.09 -9.59 8.58
CA ARG A 123 -9.96 -10.92 9.18
C ARG A 123 -10.33 -10.90 10.67
N ILE A 124 -9.88 -9.89 11.42
CA ILE A 124 -10.25 -9.72 12.83
C ILE A 124 -11.75 -9.47 12.97
N GLU A 125 -12.33 -8.63 12.11
CA GLU A 125 -13.78 -8.37 12.08
C GLU A 125 -14.58 -9.66 11.87
N ARG A 126 -14.16 -10.52 10.92
CA ARG A 126 -14.79 -11.82 10.66
C ARG A 126 -14.64 -12.81 11.82
N ILE A 127 -13.48 -12.87 12.47
CA ILE A 127 -13.26 -13.73 13.66
C ILE A 127 -14.18 -13.28 14.80
N ASN A 128 -14.25 -11.98 15.06
CA ASN A 128 -15.13 -11.40 16.07
C ASN A 128 -16.60 -11.64 15.74
N GLU A 129 -17.01 -11.56 14.47
CA GLU A 129 -18.36 -11.85 14.05
C GLU A 129 -18.75 -13.31 14.36
N VAL A 130 -17.90 -14.27 13.97
CA VAL A 130 -18.11 -15.69 14.27
C VAL A 130 -18.16 -15.93 15.78
N GLY A 131 -17.22 -15.34 16.53
CA GLY A 131 -17.18 -15.44 17.99
C GLY A 131 -18.46 -14.90 18.64
N ASN A 132 -18.90 -13.70 18.25
CA ASN A 132 -20.11 -13.07 18.78
C ASN A 132 -21.38 -13.88 18.47
N GLN A 133 -21.51 -14.39 17.24
CA GLN A 133 -22.67 -15.21 16.85
C GLN A 133 -22.74 -16.51 17.65
N VAL A 134 -21.60 -17.19 17.87
CA VAL A 134 -21.55 -18.42 18.67
C VAL A 134 -21.82 -18.11 20.14
N ASP A 135 -21.22 -17.06 20.71
CA ASP A 135 -21.44 -16.66 22.10
C ASP A 135 -22.89 -16.27 22.38
N GLU A 136 -23.53 -15.54 21.47
CA GLU A 136 -24.95 -15.19 21.60
C GLU A 136 -25.84 -16.44 21.57
N TYR A 137 -25.54 -17.39 20.69
CA TYR A 137 -26.24 -18.66 20.62
C TYR A 137 -26.06 -19.50 21.90
N LEU A 138 -24.83 -19.62 22.40
CA LEU A 138 -24.55 -20.33 23.65
C LEU A 138 -25.28 -19.71 24.84
N LYS A 139 -25.34 -18.37 24.94
CA LYS A 139 -26.12 -17.66 25.97
C LYS A 139 -27.61 -18.03 25.89
N LYS A 140 -28.20 -18.11 24.69
CA LYS A 140 -29.59 -18.55 24.50
C LYS A 140 -29.80 -19.99 24.96
N LEU A 141 -28.86 -20.90 24.67
CA LEU A 141 -28.93 -22.29 25.14
C LEU A 141 -28.88 -22.41 26.67
N VAL A 142 -28.03 -21.61 27.33
CA VAL A 142 -27.95 -21.58 28.80
C VAL A 142 -29.27 -21.14 29.42
N VAL A 143 -29.94 -20.14 28.84
CA VAL A 143 -31.27 -19.70 29.29
C VAL A 143 -32.27 -20.85 29.18
N VAL A 144 -32.34 -21.53 28.03
CA VAL A 144 -33.27 -22.65 27.81
C VAL A 144 -32.99 -23.84 28.75
N LYS A 145 -31.71 -24.17 28.96
CA LYS A 145 -31.30 -25.18 29.94
C LYS A 145 -31.79 -24.81 31.35
N SER A 146 -31.55 -23.56 31.76
CA SER A 146 -31.93 -23.09 33.10
C SER A 146 -33.44 -23.13 33.32
N SER A 147 -34.24 -22.73 32.32
CA SER A 147 -35.70 -22.78 32.40
C SER A 147 -36.22 -24.21 32.45
N LEU A 148 -35.65 -25.12 31.65
CA LEU A 148 -36.07 -26.53 31.64
C LEU A 148 -35.77 -27.21 32.98
N LEU A 149 -34.55 -27.01 33.53
CA LEU A 149 -34.18 -27.57 34.83
C LEU A 149 -35.03 -26.97 35.96
N ALA A 150 -35.33 -25.67 35.92
CA ALA A 150 -36.21 -25.03 36.89
C ALA A 150 -37.63 -25.61 36.84
N GLN A 151 -38.18 -25.83 35.65
CA GLN A 151 -39.51 -26.43 35.47
C GLN A 151 -39.56 -27.86 36.03
N GLN A 152 -38.55 -28.69 35.71
CA GLN A 152 -38.50 -30.07 36.23
C GLN A 152 -38.30 -30.12 37.75
N LYS A 153 -37.53 -29.20 38.33
CA LYS A 153 -37.38 -29.07 39.80
C LYS A 153 -38.69 -28.66 40.46
N GLN A 154 -39.42 -27.72 39.89
CA GLN A 154 -40.73 -27.31 40.40
C GLN A 154 -41.76 -28.45 40.36
N GLU A 155 -41.77 -29.27 39.29
CA GLU A 155 -42.60 -30.47 39.22
C GLU A 155 -42.22 -31.49 40.31
N LEU A 156 -40.92 -31.68 40.55
CA LEU A 156 -40.43 -32.58 41.60
C LEU A 156 -40.83 -32.07 43.00
N GLU A 157 -40.78 -30.77 43.25
CA GLU A 157 -41.21 -30.17 44.52
C GLU A 157 -42.72 -30.33 44.75
N LYS A 158 -43.55 -30.23 43.70
CA LYS A 158 -44.99 -30.53 43.79
C LYS A 158 -45.22 -31.99 44.17
N LEU A 159 -44.53 -32.93 43.51
CA LEU A 159 -44.59 -34.35 43.84
C LEU A 159 -44.08 -34.65 45.26
N ALA A 160 -43.07 -33.92 45.74
CA ALA A 160 -42.58 -34.05 47.11
C ALA A 160 -43.65 -33.61 48.13
N LYS A 161 -44.36 -32.51 47.86
CA LYS A 161 -45.49 -32.04 48.68
C LYS A 161 -46.64 -33.04 48.66
N GLU A 162 -47.02 -33.55 47.49
CA GLU A 162 -48.07 -34.58 47.34
C GLU A 162 -47.68 -35.87 48.07
N MET A 163 -46.43 -36.32 47.99
CA MET A 163 -45.94 -37.48 48.74
C MET A 163 -46.04 -37.25 50.25
N SER A 164 -45.68 -36.07 50.73
CA SER A 164 -45.78 -35.72 52.16
C SER A 164 -47.22 -35.66 52.67
N GLN A 165 -48.18 -35.31 51.80
CA GLN A 165 -49.61 -35.28 52.11
C GLN A 165 -50.27 -36.66 51.95
N ALA A 166 -49.75 -37.52 51.07
CA ALA A 166 -50.21 -38.89 50.86
C ALA A 166 -49.82 -39.84 52.01
N TYR A 167 -48.95 -39.39 52.92
CA TYR A 167 -48.53 -40.15 54.09
C TYR A 167 -49.70 -40.28 55.09
N PHE A 168 -49.89 -41.48 55.66
CA PHE A 168 -51.09 -41.79 56.45
C PHE A 168 -51.26 -40.90 57.68
N GLY A 169 -50.19 -40.35 58.25
CA GLY A 169 -50.34 -39.43 59.40
C GLY A 169 -50.81 -38.02 59.03
N THR A 170 -50.72 -37.64 57.75
CA THR A 170 -50.80 -36.24 57.27
C THR A 170 -51.86 -36.00 56.19
N HIS A 171 -52.56 -37.05 55.75
CA HIS A 171 -53.60 -36.94 54.73
C HIS A 171 -54.82 -36.16 55.24
N PRO A 172 -55.39 -35.24 54.43
CA PRO A 172 -56.46 -34.33 54.86
C PRO A 172 -57.76 -35.02 55.27
N ASP A 173 -58.09 -36.16 54.65
CA ASP A 173 -59.36 -36.88 54.86
C ASP A 173 -59.33 -37.89 56.02
N ILE A 174 -58.25 -37.93 56.82
CA ILE A 174 -58.10 -38.91 57.89
C ILE A 174 -58.81 -38.42 59.17
N PRO A 175 -59.57 -39.30 59.86
CA PRO A 175 -60.22 -38.93 61.11
C PRO A 175 -59.21 -38.38 62.12
N PRO A 176 -59.57 -37.36 62.91
CA PRO A 176 -58.64 -36.68 63.83
C PRO A 176 -58.00 -37.62 64.87
N GLN A 177 -58.55 -38.81 65.06
CA GLN A 177 -58.07 -39.87 65.95
C GLN A 177 -56.82 -40.59 65.42
N TYR A 178 -56.62 -40.64 64.10
CA TYR A 178 -55.50 -41.32 63.43
C TYR A 178 -54.46 -40.33 62.88
N LYS A 179 -54.63 -39.03 63.18
CA LYS A 179 -53.72 -37.97 62.76
C LYS A 179 -52.39 -38.14 63.50
N ASN A 180 -51.26 -38.12 62.78
CA ASN A 180 -49.91 -38.46 63.26
C ASN A 180 -49.61 -39.95 63.49
N GLU A 181 -50.48 -40.88 63.08
CA GLU A 181 -50.08 -42.30 63.01
C GLU A 181 -49.19 -42.57 61.79
N VAL A 182 -48.13 -43.36 62.01
CA VAL A 182 -47.08 -43.67 61.04
C VAL A 182 -47.56 -44.82 60.14
N GLY A 183 -47.74 -44.58 58.84
CA GLY A 183 -48.24 -45.61 57.94
C GLY A 183 -47.96 -45.35 56.45
N GLU A 184 -47.47 -46.38 55.76
CA GLU A 184 -47.26 -46.37 54.30
C GLU A 184 -48.48 -46.97 53.59
N GLY A 185 -49.50 -46.14 53.37
CA GLY A 185 -50.67 -46.53 52.59
C GLY A 185 -50.35 -46.81 51.10
N PRO A 186 -51.25 -47.49 50.37
CA PRO A 186 -51.07 -47.77 48.94
C PRO A 186 -50.93 -46.50 48.08
N VAL A 187 -51.61 -45.41 48.47
CA VAL A 187 -51.50 -44.10 47.80
C VAL A 187 -50.10 -43.51 47.96
N TRP A 188 -49.54 -43.55 49.18
CA TRP A 188 -48.16 -43.12 49.42
C TRP A 188 -47.15 -43.92 48.60
N LYS A 189 -47.31 -45.25 48.52
CA LYS A 189 -46.43 -46.10 47.71
C LYS A 189 -46.46 -45.73 46.22
N HIS A 190 -47.65 -45.43 45.68
CA HIS A 190 -47.79 -45.02 44.29
C HIS A 190 -47.13 -43.65 44.03
N VAL A 191 -47.42 -42.65 44.87
CA VAL A 191 -46.85 -41.30 44.72
C VAL A 191 -45.34 -41.30 44.96
N ASN A 192 -44.85 -42.09 45.91
CA ASN A 192 -43.42 -42.25 46.15
C ASN A 192 -42.72 -42.92 44.96
N ALA A 193 -43.32 -43.92 44.32
CA ALA A 193 -42.76 -44.52 43.11
C ALA A 193 -42.60 -43.47 41.99
N ILE A 194 -43.64 -42.66 41.73
CA ILE A 194 -43.61 -41.58 40.74
C ILE A 194 -42.54 -40.54 41.10
N TYR A 195 -42.44 -40.17 42.38
CA TYR A 195 -41.41 -39.24 42.85
C TYR A 195 -39.99 -39.77 42.64
N GLN A 196 -39.71 -41.02 43.00
CA GLN A 196 -38.39 -41.61 42.80
C GLN A 196 -38.03 -41.72 41.32
N GLU A 197 -39.01 -42.07 40.47
CA GLU A 197 -38.82 -42.11 39.03
C GLU A 197 -38.49 -40.71 38.49
N LYS A 198 -39.27 -39.69 38.86
CA LYS A 198 -39.03 -38.30 38.42
C LYS A 198 -37.69 -37.76 38.94
N LYS A 199 -37.31 -38.11 40.18
CA LYS A 199 -36.00 -37.76 40.76
C LYS A 199 -34.85 -38.38 39.96
N ALA A 200 -34.98 -39.65 39.57
CA ALA A 200 -34.00 -40.32 38.72
C ALA A 200 -33.92 -39.69 37.31
N GLN A 201 -35.08 -39.34 36.71
CA GLN A 201 -35.14 -38.64 35.43
C GLN A 201 -34.46 -37.27 35.48
N LEU A 202 -34.67 -36.49 36.56
CA LEU A 202 -34.01 -35.20 36.76
C LEU A 202 -32.48 -35.37 36.90
N ALA A 203 -32.02 -36.34 37.68
CA ALA A 203 -30.59 -36.61 37.84
C ALA A 203 -29.94 -37.03 36.51
N GLN A 204 -30.62 -37.85 35.70
CA GLN A 204 -30.17 -38.23 34.37
C GLN A 204 -30.10 -37.01 33.43
N LEU A 205 -31.10 -36.13 33.48
CA LEU A 205 -31.13 -34.91 32.68
C LEU A 205 -29.99 -33.96 33.06
N GLU A 206 -29.71 -33.77 34.35
CA GLU A 206 -28.58 -32.98 34.83
C GLU A 206 -27.24 -33.56 34.36
N GLN A 207 -27.07 -34.88 34.41
CA GLN A 207 -25.87 -35.56 33.90
C GLN A 207 -25.71 -35.37 32.38
N GLN A 208 -26.79 -35.49 31.61
CA GLN A 208 -26.78 -35.28 30.17
C GLN A 208 -26.44 -33.83 29.79
N PHE A 209 -26.97 -32.84 30.52
CA PHE A 209 -26.57 -31.46 30.32
C PHE A 209 -25.10 -31.21 30.68
N GLY A 210 -24.52 -31.98 31.61
CA GLY A 210 -23.09 -31.93 31.89
C GLY A 210 -22.23 -32.33 30.68
N LEU A 211 -22.70 -33.24 29.82
CA LEU A 211 -22.01 -33.59 28.57
C LEU A 211 -22.08 -32.44 27.55
N VAL A 212 -23.24 -31.78 27.45
CA VAL A 212 -23.37 -30.58 26.61
C VAL A 212 -22.44 -29.48 27.11
N ASP A 213 -22.32 -29.27 28.42
CA ASP A 213 -21.40 -28.28 28.98
C ASP A 213 -19.95 -28.56 28.56
N GLN A 214 -19.52 -29.82 28.55
CA GLN A 214 -18.20 -30.21 28.04
C GLN A 214 -18.04 -29.89 26.55
N SER A 215 -19.05 -30.19 25.73
CA SER A 215 -19.06 -29.83 24.30
C SER A 215 -19.02 -28.31 24.09
N THR A 216 -19.70 -27.52 24.93
CA THR A 216 -19.64 -26.04 24.87
C THR A 216 -18.27 -25.49 25.27
N ALA A 217 -17.62 -26.07 26.29
CA ALA A 217 -16.27 -25.69 26.68
C ALA A 217 -15.24 -26.04 25.59
N ALA A 218 -15.41 -27.18 24.92
CA ALA A 218 -14.59 -27.56 23.77
C ALA A 218 -14.78 -26.58 22.59
N LEU A 219 -16.00 -26.15 22.32
CA LEU A 219 -16.31 -25.15 21.29
C LEU A 219 -15.66 -23.80 21.62
N GLN A 220 -15.76 -23.32 22.86
CA GLN A 220 -15.10 -22.09 23.31
C GLN A 220 -13.57 -22.18 23.18
N THR A 221 -12.99 -23.34 23.48
CA THR A 221 -11.56 -23.58 23.27
C THR A 221 -11.20 -23.52 21.78
N GLY A 222 -12.04 -24.07 20.90
CA GLY A 222 -11.90 -23.98 19.44
C GLY A 222 -11.95 -22.54 18.93
N LEU A 223 -12.84 -21.70 19.47
CA LEU A 223 -12.92 -20.28 19.13
C LEU A 223 -11.64 -19.52 19.52
N ASN A 224 -11.11 -19.79 20.72
CA ASN A 224 -9.85 -19.18 21.16
C ASN A 224 -8.66 -19.62 20.28
N LYS A 225 -8.66 -20.88 19.82
CA LYS A 225 -7.67 -21.35 18.84
C LYS A 225 -7.78 -20.63 17.49
N LEU A 226 -9.00 -20.38 17.01
CA LEU A 226 -9.24 -19.67 15.75
C LEU A 226 -8.67 -18.25 15.76
N ASP A 227 -8.67 -17.59 16.92
CA ASP A 227 -8.05 -16.27 17.11
C ASP A 227 -6.52 -16.34 17.14
N SER A 228 -5.95 -17.38 17.76
CA SER A 228 -4.50 -17.51 17.99
C SER A 228 -3.69 -18.18 16.87
N ASP A 229 -4.24 -19.18 16.16
CA ASP A 229 -3.49 -19.97 15.16
C ASP A 229 -3.77 -19.48 13.73
N LEU A 230 -2.99 -18.49 13.31
CA LEU A 230 -3.06 -17.91 11.98
C LEU A 230 -2.65 -18.88 10.86
N ALA A 231 -1.83 -19.89 11.18
CA ALA A 231 -1.23 -20.82 10.21
C ALA A 231 -2.17 -22.00 9.88
N HIS A 232 -2.95 -22.48 10.85
CA HIS A 232 -3.90 -23.60 10.68
C HIS A 232 -5.36 -23.15 10.74
N SER A 233 -5.64 -21.93 10.26
CA SER A 233 -6.98 -21.33 10.36
C SER A 233 -8.10 -22.16 9.72
N GLU A 234 -7.81 -23.01 8.73
CA GLU A 234 -8.79 -23.95 8.16
C GLU A 234 -9.22 -25.01 9.17
N GLN A 235 -8.25 -25.67 9.81
CA GLN A 235 -8.52 -26.72 10.78
C GLN A 235 -9.24 -26.15 12.00
N ALA A 236 -8.78 -24.99 12.50
CA ALA A 236 -9.43 -24.30 13.60
C ALA A 236 -10.89 -23.91 13.25
N TYR A 237 -11.14 -23.43 12.02
CA TYR A 237 -12.50 -23.10 11.58
C TYR A 237 -13.40 -24.33 11.49
N GLN A 238 -12.87 -25.45 10.98
CA GLN A 238 -13.59 -26.71 10.94
C GLN A 238 -13.88 -27.26 12.34
N GLU A 239 -12.93 -27.16 13.28
CA GLU A 239 -13.14 -27.51 14.70
C GLU A 239 -14.31 -26.71 15.30
N VAL A 240 -14.37 -25.40 15.06
CA VAL A 240 -15.46 -24.53 15.52
C VAL A 240 -16.80 -24.93 14.89
N SER A 241 -16.84 -25.13 13.58
CA SER A 241 -18.08 -25.53 12.88
C SER A 241 -18.59 -26.90 13.35
N GLN A 242 -17.71 -27.88 13.49
CA GLN A 242 -18.06 -29.21 14.00
C GLN A 242 -18.50 -29.15 15.47
N GLY A 243 -17.81 -28.35 16.29
CA GLY A 243 -18.16 -28.13 17.69
C GLY A 243 -19.56 -27.52 17.83
N LEU A 244 -19.89 -26.52 17.00
CA LEU A 244 -21.23 -25.90 16.98
C LEU A 244 -22.31 -26.91 16.60
N HIS A 245 -22.08 -27.70 15.54
CA HIS A 245 -23.02 -28.75 15.13
C HIS A 245 -23.21 -29.83 16.20
N LYS A 246 -22.14 -30.21 16.89
CA LYS A 246 -22.20 -31.19 17.99
C LYS A 246 -23.05 -30.66 19.15
N VAL A 247 -22.78 -29.44 19.61
CA VAL A 247 -23.58 -28.77 20.66
C VAL A 247 -25.05 -28.67 20.26
N GLN A 248 -25.32 -28.28 19.01
CA GLN A 248 -26.68 -28.19 18.49
C GLN A 248 -27.38 -29.56 18.49
N LEU A 249 -26.72 -30.61 18.01
CA LEU A 249 -27.28 -31.95 17.95
C LEU A 249 -27.57 -32.50 19.35
N GLU A 250 -26.60 -32.41 20.26
CA GLU A 250 -26.74 -32.90 21.63
C GLU A 250 -27.85 -32.14 22.37
N PHE A 251 -27.91 -30.81 22.24
CA PHE A 251 -28.95 -30.01 22.87
C PHE A 251 -30.34 -30.31 22.29
N ASN A 252 -30.46 -30.43 20.97
CA ASN A 252 -31.73 -30.77 20.31
C ASN A 252 -32.26 -32.15 20.74
N GLN A 253 -31.38 -33.14 20.89
CA GLN A 253 -31.77 -34.48 21.36
C GLN A 253 -32.34 -34.45 22.78
N LEU A 254 -31.77 -33.60 23.66
CA LEU A 254 -32.23 -33.46 25.04
C LEU A 254 -33.56 -32.73 25.14
N THR A 255 -33.74 -31.63 24.41
CA THR A 255 -34.95 -30.82 24.49
C THR A 255 -36.12 -31.38 23.69
N ALA A 256 -35.87 -32.20 22.66
CA ALA A 256 -36.92 -32.84 21.85
C ALA A 256 -37.91 -33.64 22.72
N LYS A 257 -37.44 -34.27 23.81
CA LYS A 257 -38.27 -35.01 24.76
C LYS A 257 -39.25 -34.11 25.54
N TYR A 258 -38.92 -32.83 25.72
CA TYR A 258 -39.65 -31.88 26.56
C TYR A 258 -40.42 -30.80 25.78
N ARG A 259 -40.46 -30.89 24.44
CA ARG A 259 -41.19 -29.97 23.55
C ARG A 259 -40.89 -28.48 23.81
N THR A 260 -39.64 -28.18 24.16
CA THR A 260 -39.18 -26.81 24.41
C THR A 260 -38.76 -26.17 23.09
N ASP A 261 -39.16 -24.92 22.86
CA ASP A 261 -38.74 -24.17 21.68
C ASP A 261 -37.23 -23.94 21.70
N LEU A 262 -36.58 -24.28 20.59
CA LEU A 262 -35.13 -24.20 20.42
C LEU A 262 -34.74 -22.88 19.74
N PRO A 263 -33.68 -22.20 20.21
CA PRO A 263 -33.16 -21.05 19.49
C PRO A 263 -32.60 -21.49 18.14
N SER A 264 -32.80 -20.67 17.10
CA SER A 264 -32.22 -20.92 15.78
C SER A 264 -30.69 -20.86 15.85
N ALA A 265 -30.02 -21.90 15.33
CA ALA A 265 -28.56 -21.91 15.24
C ALA A 265 -28.06 -20.83 14.27
N PRO A 266 -26.92 -20.16 14.58
CA PRO A 266 -26.33 -19.18 13.68
C PRO A 266 -25.83 -19.87 12.42
N ILE A 267 -26.07 -19.25 11.26
CA ILE A 267 -25.51 -19.70 9.99
C ILE A 267 -24.13 -19.05 9.87
N LEU A 268 -23.10 -19.82 10.20
CA LEU A 268 -21.72 -19.36 10.02
C LEU A 268 -21.40 -19.22 8.53
N MET A 269 -20.54 -18.24 8.20
CA MET A 269 -20.00 -18.10 6.84
C MET A 269 -19.24 -19.37 6.41
N THR A 270 -19.06 -19.59 5.11
CA THR A 270 -18.21 -20.72 4.68
C THR A 270 -16.74 -20.40 4.90
N TYR A 271 -15.86 -21.41 5.01
CA TYR A 271 -14.42 -21.16 5.10
C TYR A 271 -13.89 -20.38 3.88
N SER A 272 -14.48 -20.60 2.70
CA SER A 272 -14.16 -19.82 1.50
C SER A 272 -14.51 -18.34 1.64
N GLN A 273 -15.64 -18.00 2.25
CA GLN A 273 -16.01 -16.61 2.54
C GLN A 273 -15.16 -16.02 3.66
N PHE A 274 -14.82 -16.82 4.67
CA PHE A 274 -13.95 -16.43 5.78
C PHE A 274 -12.55 -16.05 5.30
N THR A 275 -12.01 -16.79 4.33
CA THR A 275 -10.69 -16.55 3.73
C THR A 275 -10.71 -15.69 2.48
N GLU A 276 -11.88 -15.31 1.97
CA GLU A 276 -11.97 -14.55 0.72
C GLU A 276 -11.21 -13.23 0.86
N THR A 277 -10.22 -13.04 -0.01
CA THR A 277 -9.49 -11.78 -0.13
C THR A 277 -10.47 -10.67 -0.43
N VAL A 278 -10.20 -9.51 0.15
CA VAL A 278 -11.06 -8.33 0.01
C VAL A 278 -11.12 -7.96 -1.46
N LYS A 279 -12.24 -8.24 -2.13
CA LYS A 279 -12.52 -7.67 -3.43
C LYS A 279 -12.94 -6.22 -3.21
N PRO A 280 -12.11 -5.24 -3.57
CA PRO A 280 -12.53 -3.86 -3.46
C PRO A 280 -13.70 -3.64 -4.43
N SER A 281 -14.88 -3.40 -3.88
CA SER A 281 -16.05 -3.00 -4.66
C SER A 281 -16.21 -1.49 -4.58
N VAL A 282 -16.88 -0.90 -5.56
CA VAL A 282 -17.24 0.54 -5.54
C VAL A 282 -18.05 0.89 -4.29
N ASN A 283 -18.76 -0.09 -3.71
CA ASN A 283 -19.53 0.08 -2.47
C ASN A 283 -18.66 0.14 -1.20
N ASN A 284 -17.38 -0.23 -1.26
CA ASN A 284 -16.44 -0.14 -0.14
C ASN A 284 -15.76 1.24 -0.04
N LEU A 285 -16.02 2.16 -0.99
CA LEU A 285 -15.54 3.55 -0.93
C LEU A 285 -15.87 4.32 0.37
N PRO A 286 -16.94 4.05 1.14
CA PRO A 286 -17.19 4.74 2.40
C PRO A 286 -16.11 4.47 3.47
N LYS A 287 -15.37 3.37 3.37
CA LYS A 287 -14.20 3.05 4.21
C LYS A 287 -12.90 3.55 3.54
N PHE A 288 -12.91 4.77 3.01
CA PHE A 288 -11.77 5.34 2.29
C PHE A 288 -10.59 5.60 3.25
N THR A 289 -9.50 4.88 3.07
CA THR A 289 -8.27 5.08 3.86
C THR A 289 -7.29 5.92 3.05
N LEU A 290 -6.84 7.06 3.58
CA LEU A 290 -5.90 7.95 2.88
C LEU A 290 -4.50 7.33 2.67
N PHE A 291 -4.12 6.39 3.54
CA PHE A 291 -2.79 5.81 3.55
C PHE A 291 -2.43 5.02 2.27
N PRO A 292 -3.25 4.06 1.80
CA PRO A 292 -3.08 3.40 0.49
C PRO A 292 -2.93 4.38 -0.68
N LEU A 293 -3.68 5.49 -0.67
CA LEU A 293 -3.63 6.51 -1.71
C LEU A 293 -2.29 7.24 -1.74
N ILE A 294 -1.77 7.63 -0.57
CA ILE A 294 -0.49 8.32 -0.45
C ILE A 294 0.65 7.43 -0.95
N ILE A 295 0.65 6.14 -0.57
CA ILE A 295 1.69 5.19 -1.01
C ILE A 295 1.62 5.00 -2.52
N ALA A 296 0.42 4.79 -3.08
CA ALA A 296 0.23 4.67 -4.52
C ALA A 296 0.78 5.91 -5.26
N GLY A 297 0.46 7.11 -4.77
CA GLY A 297 0.93 8.36 -5.35
C GLY A 297 2.44 8.56 -5.20
N MET A 298 3.07 8.11 -4.11
CA MET A 298 4.51 8.28 -3.88
C MET A 298 5.36 7.55 -4.93
N VAL A 299 5.01 6.32 -5.31
CA VAL A 299 5.79 5.54 -6.29
C VAL A 299 5.76 6.22 -7.66
N ASP A 300 4.59 6.64 -8.11
CA ASP A 300 4.43 7.38 -9.37
C ASP A 300 5.11 8.74 -9.31
N PHE A 301 5.03 9.43 -8.18
CA PHE A 301 5.67 10.73 -7.99
C PHE A 301 7.20 10.62 -8.09
N PHE A 302 7.81 9.62 -7.46
CA PHE A 302 9.25 9.38 -7.57
C PHE A 302 9.66 9.00 -9.00
N THR A 303 8.82 8.24 -9.71
CA THR A 303 9.04 7.91 -11.12
C THR A 303 9.07 9.17 -11.98
N VAL A 304 8.07 10.04 -11.83
CA VAL A 304 8.01 11.34 -12.54
C VAL A 304 9.19 12.22 -12.17
N LEU A 305 9.51 12.36 -10.89
CA LEU A 305 10.58 13.24 -10.41
C LEU A 305 11.97 12.79 -10.90
N LEU A 306 12.25 11.49 -10.87
CA LEU A 306 13.52 10.95 -11.35
C LEU A 306 13.63 11.00 -12.88
N SER A 307 12.54 10.69 -13.60
CA SER A 307 12.48 10.87 -15.06
C SER A 307 12.69 12.32 -15.48
N TYR A 308 12.05 13.25 -14.78
CA TYR A 308 12.25 14.69 -15.00
C TYR A 308 13.71 15.08 -14.75
N ARG A 309 14.30 14.61 -13.64
CA ARG A 309 15.70 14.91 -13.28
C ARG A 309 16.72 14.32 -14.27
N LEU A 310 16.43 13.17 -14.88
CA LEU A 310 17.31 12.52 -15.86
C LEU A 310 17.66 13.43 -17.05
N GLU A 311 16.74 14.33 -17.44
CA GLU A 311 16.94 15.28 -18.53
C GLU A 311 17.63 16.59 -18.11
N PHE A 312 17.45 17.02 -16.86
CA PHE A 312 18.13 18.22 -16.32
C PHE A 312 19.55 17.96 -15.81
N SER A 313 19.92 16.70 -15.55
CA SER A 313 21.20 16.38 -14.92
C SER A 313 22.37 16.62 -15.87
N ALA A 314 23.38 17.33 -15.36
CA ALA A 314 24.52 17.83 -16.11
C ALA A 314 25.32 16.73 -16.85
N PRO A 315 26.00 17.08 -17.96
CA PRO A 315 27.04 16.24 -18.54
C PRO A 315 28.00 15.73 -17.46
N GLY A 316 28.47 14.49 -17.63
CA GLY A 316 29.51 13.93 -16.77
C GLY A 316 30.79 14.78 -16.77
N PRO A 317 31.73 14.48 -15.87
CA PRO A 317 32.94 15.27 -15.72
C PRO A 317 33.72 15.29 -17.04
N LEU A 318 33.95 16.49 -17.58
CA LEU A 318 34.77 16.69 -18.77
C LEU A 318 36.23 16.51 -18.40
N THR A 319 36.98 15.86 -19.29
CA THR A 319 38.45 15.93 -19.24
C THR A 319 38.92 17.31 -19.71
N GLU A 320 40.09 17.78 -19.27
CA GLU A 320 40.64 19.09 -19.69
C GLU A 320 40.72 19.24 -21.23
N ARG A 321 40.99 18.13 -21.93
CA ARG A 321 41.00 18.07 -23.41
C ARG A 321 39.61 18.27 -24.01
N GLU A 322 38.58 17.71 -23.39
CA GLU A 322 37.20 17.85 -23.85
C GLU A 322 36.66 19.24 -23.52
N GLU A 323 37.05 19.84 -22.38
CA GLU A 323 36.75 21.24 -22.10
C GLU A 323 37.33 22.12 -23.21
N GLU A 324 38.62 21.96 -23.53
CA GLU A 324 39.26 22.72 -24.61
C GLU A 324 38.55 22.56 -25.95
N LEU A 325 38.18 21.32 -26.30
CA LEU A 325 37.40 21.02 -27.51
C LEU A 325 36.03 21.70 -27.51
N VAL A 326 35.29 21.69 -26.38
CA VAL A 326 33.99 22.39 -26.23
C VAL A 326 34.16 23.89 -26.52
N PHE A 327 35.23 24.50 -26.02
CA PHE A 327 35.51 25.91 -26.27
C PHE A 327 35.91 26.21 -27.72
N GLU A 328 36.70 25.34 -28.35
CA GLU A 328 37.01 25.47 -29.76
C GLU A 328 35.76 25.33 -30.64
N CYS A 329 34.88 24.39 -30.30
CA CYS A 329 33.58 24.23 -30.92
C CYS A 329 32.70 25.48 -30.77
N LEU A 330 32.67 26.10 -29.58
CA LEU A 330 31.90 27.34 -29.36
C LEU A 330 32.42 28.53 -30.16
N LYS A 331 33.73 28.59 -30.43
CA LYS A 331 34.36 29.65 -31.24
C LYS A 331 33.95 29.59 -32.71
N GLN A 332 33.41 28.46 -33.18
CA GLN A 332 32.93 28.30 -34.56
C GLN A 332 31.60 29.04 -34.82
N PHE A 333 30.93 29.51 -33.76
CA PHE A 333 29.69 30.28 -33.87
C PHE A 333 29.99 31.78 -33.80
N SER A 334 29.40 32.52 -34.73
CA SER A 334 29.58 33.97 -34.89
C SER A 334 28.37 34.77 -34.40
N GLU A 335 27.18 34.16 -34.39
CA GLU A 335 25.93 34.82 -34.02
C GLU A 335 25.37 34.25 -32.71
N PHE A 336 25.36 35.10 -31.68
CA PHE A 336 24.75 34.82 -30.39
C PHE A 336 23.59 35.80 -30.18
N ARG A 337 22.42 35.28 -29.81
CA ARG A 337 21.25 36.09 -29.44
C ARG A 337 20.75 35.66 -28.08
N ILE A 338 20.06 36.54 -27.37
CA ILE A 338 19.35 36.17 -26.13
C ILE A 338 17.90 35.88 -26.54
N ASN A 339 17.43 34.66 -26.26
CA ASN A 339 16.06 34.23 -26.52
C ASN A 339 15.10 34.76 -25.44
N GLU A 340 13.80 34.63 -25.66
CA GLU A 340 12.71 34.97 -24.72
C GLU A 340 12.80 34.23 -23.37
N ASN A 341 13.63 33.18 -23.29
CA ASN A 341 13.94 32.41 -22.09
C ASN A 341 15.17 32.92 -21.31
N ASP A 342 15.70 34.11 -21.66
CA ASP A 342 16.96 34.66 -21.11
C ASP A 342 18.18 33.75 -21.30
N ALA A 343 18.10 32.82 -22.27
CA ALA A 343 19.17 31.92 -22.65
C ALA A 343 19.87 32.38 -23.93
N VAL A 344 21.18 32.17 -24.01
CA VAL A 344 21.97 32.40 -25.22
C VAL A 344 21.60 31.36 -26.26
N GLU A 345 21.09 31.82 -27.39
CA GLU A 345 20.71 31.04 -28.56
C GLU A 345 21.74 31.22 -29.68
N ILE A 346 22.03 30.12 -30.37
CA ILE A 346 22.88 30.04 -31.56
C ILE A 346 22.01 29.62 -32.74
N ILE A 347 22.23 30.28 -33.87
CA ILE A 347 21.63 29.93 -35.16
C ILE A 347 22.54 28.93 -35.89
N ILE A 348 21.99 27.78 -36.27
CA ILE A 348 22.73 26.69 -36.93
C ILE A 348 22.80 26.93 -38.44
N GLU A 349 21.76 27.50 -39.04
CA GLU A 349 21.68 27.71 -40.49
C GLU A 349 22.71 28.71 -41.02
N LYS A 350 23.12 28.52 -42.29
CA LYS A 350 23.94 29.49 -43.02
C LYS A 350 23.23 30.84 -43.10
N SER A 351 23.94 31.91 -42.79
CA SER A 351 23.49 33.24 -43.19
C SER A 351 23.50 33.37 -44.72
N ASP A 352 22.72 34.30 -45.27
CA ASP A 352 22.67 34.52 -46.73
C ASP A 352 24.05 34.90 -47.30
N ILE A 353 24.89 35.54 -46.48
CA ILE A 353 26.27 35.92 -46.81
C ILE A 353 27.18 34.68 -46.84
N GLU A 354 27.02 33.74 -45.91
CA GLU A 354 27.77 32.47 -45.87
C GLU A 354 27.37 31.54 -47.02
N ARG A 355 26.08 31.55 -47.37
CA ARG A 355 25.56 30.83 -48.53
C ARG A 355 26.13 31.39 -49.83
N ALA A 356 26.22 32.71 -49.96
CA ALA A 356 26.84 33.38 -51.11
C ALA A 356 28.36 33.14 -51.22
N ARG A 357 29.05 32.84 -50.12
CA ARG A 357 30.50 32.58 -50.07
C ARG A 357 30.89 31.10 -50.11
N HIS A 358 29.94 30.18 -50.28
CA HIS A 358 30.17 28.73 -50.25
C HIS A 358 30.95 28.26 -49.00
N TYR A 359 30.66 28.83 -47.83
CA TYR A 359 31.30 28.42 -46.58
C TYR A 359 30.97 26.94 -46.24
N VAL A 360 31.95 26.22 -45.71
CA VAL A 360 31.84 24.79 -45.34
C VAL A 360 31.31 24.67 -43.91
N ASP A 361 30.10 24.11 -43.76
CA ASP A 361 29.40 24.02 -42.46
C ASP A 361 29.80 22.83 -41.59
N TRP A 362 30.62 21.93 -42.13
CA TRP A 362 30.99 20.69 -41.45
C TRP A 362 31.52 20.90 -40.01
N PRO A 363 32.40 21.88 -39.74
CA PRO A 363 32.87 22.16 -38.38
C PRO A 363 31.76 22.67 -37.45
N ARG A 364 30.81 23.47 -37.97
CA ARG A 364 29.68 24.00 -37.20
C ARG A 364 28.69 22.88 -36.86
N MET A 365 28.34 22.04 -37.84
CA MET A 365 27.46 20.89 -37.63
C MET A 365 28.07 19.86 -36.68
N PHE A 366 29.37 19.62 -36.78
CA PHE A 366 30.10 18.76 -35.85
C PHE A 366 30.11 19.35 -34.43
N ALA A 367 30.39 20.65 -34.29
CA ALA A 367 30.34 21.36 -33.01
C ALA A 367 28.94 21.28 -32.37
N VAL A 368 27.88 21.54 -33.14
CA VAL A 368 26.49 21.41 -32.69
C VAL A 368 26.21 19.97 -32.26
N GLY A 369 26.56 18.97 -33.08
CA GLY A 369 26.34 17.56 -32.78
C GLY A 369 27.06 17.10 -31.51
N LEU A 370 28.32 17.49 -31.33
CA LEU A 370 29.11 17.18 -30.14
C LEU A 370 28.50 17.83 -28.89
N LEU A 371 28.21 19.13 -28.94
CA LEU A 371 27.68 19.88 -27.81
C LEU A 371 26.25 19.46 -27.43
N LEU A 372 25.41 19.09 -28.41
CA LEU A 372 24.09 18.49 -28.17
C LEU A 372 24.21 17.09 -27.56
N SER A 373 25.09 16.22 -28.10
CA SER A 373 25.28 14.86 -27.58
C SER A 373 25.74 14.82 -26.12
N ARG A 374 26.45 15.88 -25.69
CA ARG A 374 26.91 16.06 -24.32
C ARG A 374 25.95 16.90 -23.46
N GLY A 375 24.87 17.44 -24.02
CA GLY A 375 23.89 18.23 -23.26
C GLY A 375 24.37 19.62 -22.83
N PHE A 376 25.36 20.19 -23.52
CA PHE A 376 25.77 21.59 -23.36
C PHE A 376 24.92 22.56 -24.16
N LEU A 377 24.28 22.06 -25.20
CA LEU A 377 23.25 22.75 -25.95
C LEU A 377 21.92 22.00 -25.80
N ARG A 378 20.81 22.73 -25.88
CA ARG A 378 19.46 22.19 -25.98
C ARG A 378 18.87 22.57 -27.33
N LYS A 379 18.10 21.67 -27.93
CA LYS A 379 17.46 21.92 -29.22
C LYS A 379 16.18 22.72 -29.00
N VAL A 380 16.10 23.91 -29.58
CA VAL A 380 14.88 24.73 -29.58
C VAL A 380 14.05 24.40 -30.80
N ASP A 381 14.68 24.43 -31.98
CA ASP A 381 14.06 24.13 -33.28
C ASP A 381 15.05 23.39 -34.18
N GLU A 382 14.65 23.03 -35.41
CA GLU A 382 15.55 22.45 -36.41
C GLU A 382 16.73 23.36 -36.77
N ARG A 383 16.57 24.67 -36.54
CA ARG A 383 17.49 25.72 -37.01
C ARG A 383 18.24 26.40 -35.87
N ARG A 384 17.88 26.14 -34.62
CA ARG A 384 18.34 26.91 -33.47
C ARG A 384 18.56 26.04 -32.24
N VAL A 385 19.62 26.36 -31.50
CA VAL A 385 20.01 25.67 -30.26
C VAL A 385 20.32 26.71 -29.19
N GLU A 386 19.95 26.42 -27.95
CA GLU A 386 20.21 27.29 -26.80
C GLU A 386 21.24 26.69 -25.85
N PHE A 387 21.90 27.53 -25.08
CA PHE A 387 22.88 27.12 -24.08
C PHE A 387 22.17 26.40 -22.93
N ALA A 388 22.64 25.20 -22.61
CA ALA A 388 22.24 24.55 -21.37
C ALA A 388 22.75 25.36 -20.17
N PRO A 389 22.02 25.38 -19.03
CA PRO A 389 22.45 26.06 -17.81
C PRO A 389 23.86 25.69 -17.33
N ASN A 390 24.31 24.47 -17.65
CA ASN A 390 25.61 23.94 -17.26
C ASN A 390 26.79 24.53 -18.06
N LEU A 391 26.51 25.16 -19.21
CA LEU A 391 27.55 25.74 -20.06
C LEU A 391 28.01 27.13 -19.54
N TYR A 392 27.14 27.87 -18.86
CA TYR A 392 27.46 29.21 -18.34
C TYR A 392 28.59 29.21 -17.30
N PRO A 393 28.59 28.33 -16.26
CA PRO A 393 29.67 28.26 -15.29
C PRO A 393 31.02 27.89 -15.92
N LEU A 394 31.01 26.94 -16.87
CA LEU A 394 32.21 26.50 -17.58
C LEU A 394 32.86 27.68 -18.34
N ILE A 395 32.03 28.43 -19.08
CA ILE A 395 32.48 29.60 -19.83
C ILE A 395 32.99 30.69 -18.87
N ALA A 396 32.28 30.94 -17.78
CA ALA A 396 32.65 31.95 -16.80
C ALA A 396 34.02 31.65 -16.16
N GLU A 397 34.30 30.38 -15.81
CA GLU A 397 35.58 29.96 -15.24
C GLU A 397 36.74 30.20 -16.22
N LYS A 398 36.62 29.72 -17.48
CA LYS A 398 37.69 29.90 -18.48
C LYS A 398 37.89 31.35 -18.91
N MET A 399 36.81 32.15 -18.99
CA MET A 399 36.93 33.58 -19.23
C MET A 399 37.57 34.31 -18.04
N GLY A 400 37.24 33.90 -16.81
CA GLY A 400 37.88 34.38 -15.58
C GLY A 400 39.39 34.15 -15.61
N ASP A 401 39.84 32.93 -15.95
CA ASP A 401 41.25 32.58 -16.06
C ASP A 401 41.97 33.38 -17.15
N LYS A 402 41.33 33.57 -18.32
CA LYS A 402 41.90 34.41 -19.39
C LYS A 402 42.04 35.86 -18.94
N LEU A 403 41.03 36.41 -18.27
CA LEU A 403 41.08 37.79 -17.74
C LEU A 403 42.16 37.96 -16.68
N GLN A 404 42.37 36.97 -15.81
CA GLN A 404 43.45 36.99 -14.83
C GLN A 404 44.84 36.92 -15.51
N LYS A 405 45.00 36.07 -16.52
CA LYS A 405 46.25 35.98 -17.31
C LYS A 405 46.54 37.30 -18.04
N ILE A 406 45.54 37.92 -18.65
CA ILE A 406 45.67 39.22 -19.31
C ILE A 406 46.06 40.30 -18.29
N LYS A 407 45.36 40.39 -17.15
CA LYS A 407 45.70 41.35 -16.09
C LYS A 407 47.12 41.16 -15.56
N ALA A 408 47.57 39.91 -15.38
CA ALA A 408 48.93 39.60 -14.95
C ALA A 408 49.98 39.99 -16.00
N GLN A 409 49.71 39.74 -17.29
CA GLN A 409 50.58 40.15 -18.39
C GLN A 409 50.66 41.67 -18.52
N THR A 410 49.53 42.38 -18.45
CA THR A 410 49.49 43.85 -18.45
C THR A 410 50.23 44.45 -17.25
N ALA A 411 50.12 43.83 -16.07
CA ALA A 411 50.88 44.25 -14.89
C ALA A 411 52.39 44.05 -15.05
N MET A 412 52.83 42.93 -15.64
CA MET A 412 54.25 42.69 -15.93
C MET A 412 54.79 43.68 -16.98
N GLN A 413 54.02 43.95 -18.04
CA GLN A 413 54.41 44.88 -19.10
C GLN A 413 54.56 46.32 -18.59
N ASN A 414 53.67 46.75 -17.68
CA ASN A 414 53.76 48.06 -17.04
C ASN A 414 54.92 48.15 -16.03
N SER A 415 55.36 47.04 -15.44
CA SER A 415 56.54 47.01 -14.55
C SER A 415 57.87 47.06 -15.31
N THR A 416 57.92 46.58 -16.56
CA THR A 416 59.09 46.66 -17.45
C THR A 416 59.25 48.00 -18.18
N LEU A 417 58.22 48.84 -18.20
CA LEU A 417 58.26 50.19 -18.80
C LEU A 417 58.64 51.29 -17.78
N ASN A 418 58.62 50.97 -16.47
CA ASN A 418 58.91 51.89 -15.37
C ASN A 418 60.21 51.56 -14.62
N GLY A 419 61.06 50.68 -15.17
CA GLY A 419 62.43 50.43 -14.71
C GLY A 419 63.37 50.63 -15.88
#